data_AF-A0A812C9B3-F1
#
_entry.id   AF-A0A812C9B3-F1
#
_cell.length_a   1.000
_cell.length_b   1.000
_cell.length_c   1.000
_cell.angle_alpha   90.00
_cell.angle_beta   90.00
_cell.angle_gamma   90.00
#
_symmetry.space_group_name_H-M   'P 1'
#
loop_
_entity.id
_entity.type
_entity.pdbx_description
1 polymer ?
#
loop_
_entity_poly.entity_id
_entity_poly.type
_entity_poly.pdbx_seq_one_letter_code
_entity_poly.pdbx_strand_id
1 'polypeptide(L)'
;MEPVAKTLCIYILNEVDIDWEKFGLSTCDPEARYLDYDDDLVVKIISATARLSGCRTFNEQLQKLGVEYFKICAQEYGRSLRSVGSNLLEFYSNIDGLHDHIWNSSEFGSRVPPSFRCATEGGKLVVHLYTDRPQMRHYMGGVVLATGVILFSVPDLTVEVSQYNKPSQQIHHAVITLSKTDPTSDCSGIVSPTSSTKTICPSRTTPTGAGALAAMGPAPNGPSLLPEHHSHVSNQPSDSKISVMTFCKTFPFHVIFDRNLQITQLGSALMKMIAPSISTKGLFFGTYFELVRPRVKMDYMSFLSRVNSTFVLSTTQFSRGSEAINEQMELKGQMIHLQESDAILFIGSPSVEKLDEMIGKGIYISDIPIHDATRDVILVGEQSKAQVTGNNIL
;
A
#
# COMPACT_ATOMS: atom_id res chain seq x y z
N MET A 1 1.54 12.34 2.75
CA MET A 1 0.86 13.03 1.63
C MET A 1 -0.63 13.19 1.97
N GLU A 2 -0.98 14.25 2.70
CA GLU A 2 -2.28 14.91 2.51
C GLU A 2 -2.14 16.39 2.94
N PRO A 3 -1.42 17.23 2.17
CA PRO A 3 -1.59 18.67 2.23
C PRO A 3 -2.95 19.05 1.62
N VAL A 4 -4.04 18.58 2.27
CA VAL A 4 -5.41 18.94 1.90
C VAL A 4 -5.53 20.45 1.89
N ALA A 5 -4.83 21.15 2.80
CA ALA A 5 -4.93 22.58 2.93
C ALA A 5 -4.53 23.36 1.67
N LYS A 6 -3.30 23.22 1.20
CA LYS A 6 -2.83 23.87 -0.05
C LYS A 6 -3.76 23.54 -1.22
N THR A 7 -4.15 22.28 -1.34
CA THR A 7 -4.99 21.82 -2.46
C THR A 7 -6.39 22.41 -2.38
N LEU A 8 -7.02 22.36 -1.22
CA LEU A 8 -8.35 22.90 -0.96
C LEU A 8 -8.35 24.42 -1.18
N CYS A 9 -7.32 25.12 -0.71
CA CYS A 9 -7.14 26.55 -0.94
C CYS A 9 -6.99 26.89 -2.43
N ILE A 10 -6.08 26.23 -3.16
CA ILE A 10 -5.89 26.45 -4.60
C ILE A 10 -7.16 26.12 -5.38
N TYR A 11 -7.80 25.00 -5.05
CA TYR A 11 -9.05 24.58 -5.68
C TYR A 11 -10.13 25.64 -5.54
N ILE A 12 -10.34 26.12 -4.31
CA ILE A 12 -11.36 27.12 -4.02
C ILE A 12 -11.02 28.44 -4.71
N LEU A 13 -9.79 28.95 -4.55
CA LEU A 13 -9.39 30.22 -5.17
C LEU A 13 -9.54 30.24 -6.70
N ASN A 14 -9.36 29.11 -7.37
CA ASN A 14 -9.43 29.03 -8.83
C ASN A 14 -10.82 28.72 -9.38
N GLU A 15 -11.63 27.92 -8.67
CA GLU A 15 -12.89 27.39 -9.20
C GLU A 15 -14.14 27.93 -8.49
N VAL A 16 -14.01 28.46 -7.26
CA VAL A 16 -15.15 28.81 -6.41
C VAL A 16 -14.87 30.02 -5.52
N ASP A 17 -15.59 31.13 -5.75
CA ASP A 17 -15.54 32.27 -4.84
C ASP A 17 -16.28 31.95 -3.54
N ILE A 18 -15.54 31.73 -2.44
CA ILE A 18 -16.08 31.42 -1.11
C ILE A 18 -15.63 32.47 -0.09
N ASP A 19 -16.56 32.85 0.77
CA ASP A 19 -16.29 33.71 1.92
C ASP A 19 -15.77 32.87 3.09
N TRP A 20 -14.45 32.94 3.32
CA TRP A 20 -13.73 32.14 4.31
C TRP A 20 -14.09 32.49 5.76
N GLU A 21 -14.49 33.74 6.02
CA GLU A 21 -14.87 34.17 7.38
C GLU A 21 -16.10 33.39 7.87
N LYS A 22 -17.01 33.02 6.97
CA LYS A 22 -18.18 32.18 7.30
C LYS A 22 -17.83 30.79 7.80
N PHE A 23 -16.62 30.30 7.51
CA PHE A 23 -16.13 29.00 7.96
C PHE A 23 -15.22 29.10 9.20
N GLY A 24 -15.11 30.30 9.81
CA GLY A 24 -14.25 30.52 10.96
C GLY A 24 -12.76 30.46 10.62
N LEU A 25 -12.41 30.65 9.35
CA LEU A 25 -11.03 30.70 8.87
C LEU A 25 -10.64 32.15 8.61
N SER A 26 -9.59 32.63 9.29
CA SER A 26 -9.10 34.01 9.16
C SER A 26 -8.25 34.23 7.90
N THR A 27 -7.65 33.18 7.35
CA THR A 27 -6.87 33.22 6.11
C THR A 27 -7.00 31.90 5.35
N CYS A 28 -7.09 31.98 4.02
CA CYS A 28 -6.67 30.90 3.14
C CYS A 28 -5.30 31.26 2.61
N ASP A 29 -4.27 30.61 3.14
CA ASP A 29 -2.91 30.74 2.63
C ASP A 29 -2.67 29.63 1.60
N PRO A 30 -2.58 29.94 0.29
CA PRO A 30 -2.30 28.94 -0.74
C PRO A 30 -0.90 28.31 -0.60
N GLU A 31 -0.02 28.89 0.22
CA GLU A 31 1.31 28.32 0.51
C GLU A 31 1.31 27.43 1.77
N ALA A 32 0.23 27.40 2.55
CA ALA A 32 0.12 26.54 3.73
C ALA A 32 -0.03 25.07 3.34
N ARG A 33 1.11 24.36 3.28
CA ARG A 33 1.17 22.94 2.87
C ARG A 33 0.68 21.98 3.94
N TYR A 34 1.09 22.19 5.18
CA TYR A 34 0.90 21.19 6.25
C TYR A 34 -0.09 21.66 7.32
N LEU A 35 -0.96 22.61 6.98
CA LEU A 35 -2.00 23.03 7.90
C LEU A 35 -3.08 21.95 7.96
N ASP A 36 -3.41 21.53 9.17
CA ASP A 36 -4.44 20.54 9.39
C ASP A 36 -5.79 21.20 9.54
N TYR A 37 -6.73 20.78 8.69
CA TYR A 37 -8.14 21.11 8.85
C TYR A 37 -8.87 19.95 9.52
N ASP A 38 -9.77 20.30 10.44
CA ASP A 38 -10.68 19.34 11.04
C ASP A 38 -11.59 18.71 9.97
N ASP A 39 -11.88 17.41 10.08
CA ASP A 39 -12.69 16.68 9.12
C ASP A 39 -14.09 17.32 8.94
N ASP A 40 -14.71 17.84 10.01
CA ASP A 40 -16.01 18.51 9.92
C ASP A 40 -15.92 19.82 9.13
N LEU A 41 -14.80 20.53 9.26
CA LEU A 41 -14.53 21.74 8.50
C LEU A 41 -14.31 21.42 7.02
N VAL A 42 -13.54 20.39 6.71
CA VAL A 42 -13.34 19.91 5.33
C VAL A 42 -14.68 19.54 4.69
N VAL A 43 -15.53 18.79 5.40
CA VAL A 43 -16.87 18.43 4.91
C VAL A 43 -17.75 19.66 4.67
N LYS A 44 -17.74 20.65 5.57
CA LYS A 44 -18.49 21.90 5.40
C LYS A 44 -18.05 22.68 4.17
N ILE A 45 -16.74 22.83 3.99
CA ILE A 45 -16.15 23.55 2.85
C ILE A 45 -16.51 22.84 1.54
N ILE A 46 -16.34 21.52 1.47
CA ILE A 46 -16.64 20.73 0.26
C ILE A 46 -18.15 20.76 -0.05
N SER A 47 -19.00 20.73 0.97
CA SER A 47 -20.46 20.85 0.78
C SER A 47 -20.86 22.23 0.24
N ALA A 48 -20.17 23.28 0.65
CA ALA A 48 -20.42 24.64 0.17
C ALA A 48 -19.91 24.82 -1.27
N THR A 49 -18.71 24.32 -1.58
CA THR A 49 -18.15 24.41 -2.94
C THR A 49 -18.96 23.60 -3.95
N ALA A 50 -19.45 22.41 -3.58
CA ALA A 50 -20.31 21.61 -4.45
C ALA A 50 -21.55 22.38 -4.95
N ARG A 51 -22.16 23.21 -4.08
CA ARG A 51 -23.33 24.04 -4.42
C ARG A 51 -22.98 25.18 -5.37
N LEU A 52 -21.77 25.73 -5.27
CA LEU A 52 -21.31 26.88 -6.03
C LEU A 52 -20.73 26.48 -7.40
N SER A 53 -20.05 25.34 -7.49
CA SER A 53 -19.41 24.82 -8.71
C SER A 53 -20.36 24.19 -9.73
N GLY A 54 -21.67 24.15 -9.45
CA GLY A 54 -22.66 23.45 -10.29
C GLY A 54 -22.52 21.92 -10.29
N CYS A 55 -21.75 21.34 -9.36
CA CYS A 55 -21.67 19.90 -9.15
C CYS A 55 -23.01 19.39 -8.60
N ARG A 56 -23.44 18.20 -9.05
CA ARG A 56 -24.73 17.65 -8.64
C ARG A 56 -24.65 17.00 -7.28
N THR A 57 -23.46 16.52 -6.88
CA THR A 57 -23.29 15.80 -5.61
C THR A 57 -21.99 16.16 -4.89
N PHE A 58 -22.00 15.98 -3.56
CA PHE A 58 -20.82 16.08 -2.70
C PHE A 58 -19.69 15.13 -3.13
N ASN A 59 -20.04 13.95 -3.65
CA ASN A 59 -19.08 12.93 -4.09
C ASN A 59 -18.34 13.35 -5.37
N GLU A 60 -19.03 13.96 -6.33
CA GLU A 60 -18.40 14.54 -7.54
C GLU A 60 -17.40 15.63 -7.15
N GLN A 61 -17.76 16.45 -6.16
CA GLN A 61 -16.88 17.52 -5.66
C GLN A 61 -15.61 16.96 -5.00
N LEU A 62 -15.74 15.91 -4.19
CA LEU A 62 -14.61 15.20 -3.62
C LEU A 62 -13.69 14.61 -4.71
N GLN A 63 -14.26 13.96 -5.73
CA GLN A 63 -13.49 13.42 -6.84
C GLN A 63 -12.70 14.51 -7.57
N LYS A 64 -13.32 15.65 -7.88
CA LYS A 64 -12.61 16.79 -8.49
C LYS A 64 -11.46 17.28 -7.63
N LEU A 65 -11.67 17.42 -6.32
CA LEU A 65 -10.61 17.79 -5.39
C LEU A 65 -9.44 16.79 -5.39
N GLY A 66 -9.75 15.48 -5.47
CA GLY A 66 -8.73 14.43 -5.58
C GLY A 66 -7.92 14.50 -6.89
N VAL A 67 -8.56 14.88 -7.99
CA VAL A 67 -7.85 15.11 -9.26
C VAL A 67 -6.87 16.28 -9.16
N GLU A 68 -7.32 17.40 -8.58
CA GLU A 68 -6.46 18.58 -8.40
C GLU A 68 -5.33 18.34 -7.42
N TYR A 69 -5.58 17.57 -6.37
CA TYR A 69 -4.53 17.11 -5.47
C TYR A 69 -3.41 16.39 -6.22
N PHE A 70 -3.78 15.40 -7.03
CA PHE A 70 -2.79 14.59 -7.72
C PHE A 70 -2.03 15.38 -8.80
N LYS A 71 -2.65 16.41 -9.42
CA LYS A 71 -1.94 17.33 -10.32
C LYS A 71 -0.77 18.02 -9.61
N ILE A 72 -0.98 18.50 -8.38
CA ILE A 72 0.08 19.12 -7.57
C ILE A 72 1.17 18.07 -7.25
N CYS A 73 0.77 16.86 -6.83
CA CYS A 73 1.72 15.78 -6.57
C CYS A 73 2.54 15.39 -7.80
N ALA A 74 1.93 15.33 -8.99
CA ALA A 74 2.61 15.00 -10.23
C ALA A 74 3.60 16.11 -10.66
N GLN A 75 3.28 17.37 -10.40
CA GLN A 75 4.18 18.50 -10.64
C GLN A 75 5.42 18.45 -9.73
N GLU A 76 5.22 18.17 -8.43
CA GLU A 76 6.31 18.19 -7.45
C GLU A 76 7.12 16.87 -7.44
N TYR A 77 6.47 15.72 -7.59
CA TYR A 77 7.05 14.39 -7.36
C TYR A 77 6.92 13.43 -8.56
N GLY A 78 6.52 13.88 -9.74
CA GLY A 78 6.16 13.02 -10.88
C GLY A 78 7.21 11.98 -11.27
N ARG A 79 8.52 12.31 -11.19
CA ARG A 79 9.60 11.35 -11.48
C ARG A 79 9.67 10.23 -10.45
N SER A 80 9.64 10.57 -9.16
CA SER A 80 9.66 9.59 -8.07
C SER A 80 8.40 8.72 -8.11
N LEU A 81 7.23 9.32 -8.31
CA LEU A 81 5.97 8.59 -8.44
C LEU A 81 6.00 7.61 -9.62
N ARG A 82 6.54 8.01 -10.78
CA ARG A 82 6.64 7.11 -11.93
C ARG A 82 7.62 5.95 -11.72
N SER A 83 8.60 6.08 -10.82
CA SER A 83 9.49 4.96 -10.48
C SER A 83 8.85 3.89 -9.60
N VAL A 84 7.67 4.14 -9.03
CA VAL A 84 6.98 3.17 -8.15
C VAL A 84 6.41 1.97 -8.92
N GLY A 85 6.02 2.16 -10.18
CA GLY A 85 5.50 1.06 -11.01
C GLY A 85 5.45 1.42 -12.49
N SER A 86 5.56 0.41 -13.35
CA SER A 86 5.54 0.59 -14.80
C SER A 86 4.13 0.81 -15.36
N ASN A 87 3.10 0.42 -14.60
CA ASN A 87 1.69 0.56 -14.90
C ASN A 87 0.89 0.85 -13.61
N LEU A 88 -0.42 1.13 -13.75
CA LEU A 88 -1.28 1.52 -12.64
C LEU A 88 -1.44 0.43 -11.57
N LEU A 89 -1.45 -0.85 -11.99
CA LEU A 89 -1.53 -1.99 -11.09
C LEU A 89 -0.26 -2.13 -10.24
N GLU A 90 0.91 -2.09 -10.86
CA GLU A 90 2.20 -2.10 -10.15
C GLU A 90 2.36 -0.88 -9.25
N PHE A 91 1.93 0.30 -9.71
CA PHE A 91 2.03 1.54 -8.95
C PHE A 91 1.31 1.42 -7.60
N TYR A 92 0.03 1.03 -7.62
CA TYR A 92 -0.76 0.91 -6.40
C TYR A 92 -0.44 -0.34 -5.57
N SER A 93 0.22 -1.33 -6.15
CA SER A 93 0.76 -2.47 -5.39
C SER A 93 2.02 -2.10 -4.59
N ASN A 94 2.73 -1.04 -4.98
CA ASN A 94 4.01 -0.65 -4.37
C ASN A 94 3.98 0.70 -3.64
N ILE A 95 2.93 1.52 -3.82
CA ILE A 95 2.87 2.89 -3.29
C ILE A 95 2.95 2.95 -1.76
N ASP A 96 2.45 1.93 -1.07
CA ASP A 96 2.49 1.86 0.39
C ASP A 96 3.93 1.79 0.93
N GLY A 97 4.84 1.12 0.20
CA GLY A 97 6.27 1.10 0.55
C GLY A 97 6.92 2.48 0.45
N LEU A 98 6.52 3.29 -0.52
CA LEU A 98 6.93 4.70 -0.61
C LEU A 98 6.31 5.53 0.53
N HIS A 99 5.02 5.30 0.82
CA HIS A 99 4.32 5.99 1.91
C HIS A 99 4.98 5.72 3.26
N ASP A 100 5.35 4.47 3.57
CA ASP A 100 6.03 4.12 4.82
C ASP A 100 7.33 4.92 5.00
N HIS A 101 8.06 5.21 3.92
CA HIS A 101 9.28 6.02 3.99
C HIS A 101 8.98 7.52 4.20
N ILE A 102 8.02 8.06 3.46
CA ILE A 102 7.63 9.48 3.55
C ILE A 102 6.98 9.80 4.90
N TRP A 103 6.19 8.88 5.43
CA TRP A 103 5.38 9.11 6.63
C TRP A 103 6.19 9.11 7.93
N ASN A 104 7.38 8.52 7.92
CA ASN A 104 8.30 8.60 9.06
C ASN A 104 8.92 10.00 9.24
N SER A 105 8.64 10.96 8.36
CA SER A 105 9.08 12.34 8.50
C SER A 105 8.21 13.11 9.50
N SER A 106 8.81 14.04 10.24
CA SER A 106 8.15 14.82 11.30
C SER A 106 6.96 15.67 10.80
N GLU A 107 6.91 15.94 9.50
CA GLU A 107 5.98 16.87 8.87
C GLU A 107 4.59 16.29 8.61
N PHE A 108 4.44 14.95 8.59
CA PHE A 108 3.16 14.30 8.28
C PHE A 108 2.35 13.86 9.51
N GLY A 109 2.88 14.08 10.73
CA GLY A 109 2.18 13.79 11.97
C GLY A 109 1.85 12.31 12.18
N SER A 110 0.98 12.02 13.15
CA SER A 110 0.61 10.65 13.56
C SER A 110 -0.51 9.99 12.75
N ARG A 111 -0.88 10.52 11.56
CA ARG A 111 -2.01 9.93 10.80
C ARG A 111 -1.62 8.60 10.17
N VAL A 112 -2.63 7.79 9.90
CA VAL A 112 -2.44 6.52 9.18
C VAL A 112 -2.69 6.77 7.69
N PRO A 113 -1.71 6.54 6.80
CA PRO A 113 -1.98 6.64 5.37
C PRO A 113 -2.98 5.55 4.94
N PRO A 114 -3.80 5.80 3.90
CA PRO A 114 -4.57 4.75 3.28
C PRO A 114 -3.64 3.70 2.67
N SER A 115 -4.08 2.45 2.69
CA SER A 115 -3.40 1.34 2.01
C SER A 115 -4.22 0.87 0.82
N PHE A 116 -3.52 0.40 -0.21
CA PHE A 116 -4.11 0.01 -1.48
C PHE A 116 -3.82 -1.45 -1.78
N ARG A 117 -4.77 -2.16 -2.39
CA ARG A 117 -4.49 -3.44 -3.05
C ARG A 117 -5.09 -3.38 -4.44
N CYS A 118 -4.31 -3.74 -5.45
CA CYS A 118 -4.78 -3.79 -6.82
C CYS A 118 -5.01 -5.21 -7.31
N ALA A 119 -6.08 -5.39 -8.05
CA ALA A 119 -6.40 -6.61 -8.78
C ALA A 119 -6.96 -6.24 -10.16
N THR A 120 -6.95 -7.19 -11.08
CA THR A 120 -7.65 -7.06 -12.36
C THR A 120 -8.84 -8.00 -12.36
N GLU A 121 -10.05 -7.48 -12.53
CA GLU A 121 -11.27 -8.28 -12.57
C GLU A 121 -12.08 -7.91 -13.83
N GLY A 122 -12.35 -8.88 -14.69
CA GLY A 122 -13.15 -8.65 -15.91
C GLY A 122 -12.58 -7.59 -16.86
N GLY A 123 -11.25 -7.44 -16.94
CA GLY A 123 -10.58 -6.42 -17.75
C GLY A 123 -10.63 -5.00 -17.16
N LYS A 124 -11.17 -4.83 -15.96
CA LYS A 124 -11.15 -3.59 -15.20
C LYS A 124 -10.06 -3.64 -14.13
N LEU A 125 -9.47 -2.50 -13.83
CA LEU A 125 -8.58 -2.39 -12.68
C LEU A 125 -9.43 -2.15 -11.43
N VAL A 126 -9.23 -2.98 -10.42
CA VAL A 126 -9.93 -2.90 -9.14
C VAL A 126 -8.93 -2.51 -8.06
N VAL A 127 -9.13 -1.36 -7.44
CA VAL A 127 -8.32 -0.84 -6.34
C VAL A 127 -9.12 -0.95 -5.04
N HIS A 128 -8.69 -1.85 -4.17
CA HIS A 128 -9.19 -1.99 -2.81
C HIS A 128 -8.50 -0.96 -1.93
N LEU A 129 -9.28 -0.02 -1.39
CA LEU A 129 -8.84 1.02 -0.48
C LEU A 129 -9.15 0.60 0.96
N TYR A 130 -8.14 0.60 1.82
CA TYR A 130 -8.28 0.43 3.27
C TYR A 130 -7.97 1.75 3.97
N THR A 131 -8.94 2.28 4.71
CA THR A 131 -8.82 3.60 5.35
C THR A 131 -9.67 3.69 6.61
N ASP A 132 -9.25 4.53 7.56
CA ASP A 132 -10.04 4.96 8.72
C ASP A 132 -10.98 6.15 8.41
N ARG A 133 -10.88 6.74 7.21
CA ARG A 133 -11.66 7.91 6.74
C ARG A 133 -12.55 7.56 5.53
N PRO A 134 -13.61 6.75 5.71
CA PRO A 134 -14.45 6.25 4.61
C PRO A 134 -15.21 7.37 3.86
N GLN A 135 -15.36 8.55 4.47
CA GLN A 135 -15.92 9.76 3.85
C GLN A 135 -15.05 10.28 2.70
N MET A 136 -13.74 10.04 2.73
CA MET A 136 -12.78 10.50 1.71
C MET A 136 -12.62 9.53 0.54
N ARG A 137 -13.39 8.44 0.47
CA ARG A 137 -13.26 7.42 -0.60
C ARG A 137 -13.44 7.99 -2.01
N HIS A 138 -14.34 8.97 -2.20
CA HIS A 138 -14.55 9.60 -3.50
C HIS A 138 -13.40 10.53 -3.87
N TYR A 139 -12.82 11.21 -2.89
CA TYR A 139 -11.59 11.97 -3.09
C TYR A 139 -10.47 11.03 -3.57
N MET A 140 -10.31 9.88 -2.94
CA MET A 140 -9.34 8.89 -3.38
C MET A 140 -9.65 8.34 -4.77
N GLY A 141 -10.93 8.15 -5.13
CA GLY A 141 -11.34 7.82 -6.51
C GLY A 141 -10.82 8.84 -7.54
N GLY A 142 -10.88 10.14 -7.21
CA GLY A 142 -10.30 11.20 -8.03
C GLY A 142 -8.77 11.12 -8.15
N VAL A 143 -8.08 10.83 -7.04
CA VAL A 143 -6.61 10.62 -7.04
C VAL A 143 -6.23 9.45 -7.93
N VAL A 144 -6.94 8.32 -7.82
CA VAL A 144 -6.70 7.12 -8.62
C VAL A 144 -6.95 7.36 -10.11
N LEU A 145 -8.04 8.04 -10.45
CA LEU A 145 -8.33 8.46 -11.82
C LEU A 145 -7.21 9.33 -12.38
N ALA A 146 -6.82 10.38 -11.64
CA ALA A 146 -5.78 11.30 -12.05
C ALA A 146 -4.41 10.63 -12.19
N THR A 147 -4.12 9.62 -11.38
CA THR A 147 -2.91 8.80 -11.51
C THR A 147 -2.87 8.11 -12.86
N GLY A 148 -3.94 7.43 -13.28
CA GLY A 148 -4.02 6.80 -14.59
C GLY A 148 -3.91 7.80 -15.76
N VAL A 149 -4.62 8.92 -15.68
CA VAL A 149 -4.67 9.92 -16.75
C VAL A 149 -3.35 10.69 -16.87
N ILE A 150 -2.82 11.19 -15.76
CA ILE A 150 -1.65 12.09 -15.74
C ILE A 150 -0.36 11.31 -15.72
N LEU A 151 -0.24 10.35 -14.80
CA LEU A 151 1.02 9.63 -14.58
C LEU A 151 1.21 8.47 -15.55
N PHE A 152 0.14 7.90 -16.12
CA PHE A 152 0.24 6.79 -17.08
C PHE A 152 -0.35 7.09 -18.47
N SER A 153 -0.77 8.34 -18.69
CA SER A 153 -1.22 8.85 -20.00
C SER A 153 -2.37 8.03 -20.60
N VAL A 154 -3.35 7.65 -19.77
CA VAL A 154 -4.57 6.96 -20.21
C VAL A 154 -5.77 7.92 -20.11
N PRO A 155 -6.11 8.67 -21.18
CA PRO A 155 -7.08 9.76 -21.11
C PRO A 155 -8.53 9.28 -20.95
N ASP A 156 -8.88 8.14 -21.53
CA ASP A 156 -10.26 7.65 -21.59
C ASP A 156 -10.62 6.76 -20.39
N LEU A 157 -10.20 7.15 -19.18
CA LEU A 157 -10.51 6.42 -17.96
C LEU A 157 -11.78 6.94 -17.29
N THR A 158 -12.59 6.02 -16.81
CA THR A 158 -13.70 6.28 -15.90
C THR A 158 -13.43 5.64 -14.54
N VAL A 159 -14.00 6.23 -13.49
CA VAL A 159 -13.86 5.73 -12.11
C VAL A 159 -15.23 5.51 -11.49
N GLU A 160 -15.42 4.34 -10.91
CA GLU A 160 -16.59 3.99 -10.11
C GLU A 160 -16.13 3.69 -8.68
N VAL A 161 -16.77 4.30 -7.69
CA VAL A 161 -16.45 4.08 -6.27
C VAL A 161 -17.61 3.34 -5.64
N SER A 162 -17.32 2.23 -4.96
CA SER A 162 -18.32 1.38 -4.33
C SER A 162 -19.14 2.16 -3.30
N GLN A 163 -20.40 1.75 -3.14
CA GLN A 163 -21.19 2.20 -2.00
C GLN A 163 -20.50 1.79 -0.69
N TYR A 164 -20.66 2.62 0.33
CA TYR A 164 -20.12 2.38 1.64
C TYR A 164 -21.24 1.97 2.58
N ASN A 165 -21.24 0.70 2.97
CA ASN A 165 -22.05 0.24 4.08
C ASN A 165 -21.24 0.47 5.34
N LYS A 166 -21.74 1.28 6.29
CA LYS A 166 -21.09 1.49 7.60
C LYS A 166 -20.83 0.13 8.27
N PRO A 167 -19.60 -0.41 8.25
CA PRO A 167 -19.27 -1.63 8.97
C PRO A 167 -19.02 -1.26 10.44
N SER A 168 -19.15 -2.24 11.33
CA SER A 168 -18.80 -2.12 12.75
C SER A 168 -17.28 -2.21 13.01
N GLN A 169 -16.45 -1.85 12.04
CA GLN A 169 -14.99 -2.06 12.06
C GLN A 169 -14.24 -0.73 12.07
N GLN A 170 -13.06 -0.72 12.69
CA GLN A 170 -12.19 0.46 12.77
C GLN A 170 -11.53 0.83 11.43
N ILE A 171 -11.29 -0.17 10.57
CA ILE A 171 -10.74 0.02 9.23
C ILE A 171 -11.81 -0.33 8.21
N HIS A 172 -12.02 0.59 7.28
CA HIS A 172 -13.03 0.48 6.26
C HIS A 172 -12.41 0.05 4.93
N HIS A 173 -13.11 -0.85 4.23
CA HIS A 173 -12.76 -1.30 2.90
C HIS A 173 -13.72 -0.67 1.87
N ALA A 174 -13.17 0.01 0.87
CA ALA A 174 -13.88 0.52 -0.29
C ALA A 174 -13.24 -0.01 -1.57
N VAL A 175 -14.01 -0.12 -2.65
CA VAL A 175 -13.53 -0.59 -3.94
C VAL A 175 -13.66 0.55 -4.95
N ILE A 176 -12.55 0.86 -5.63
CA ILE A 176 -12.46 1.84 -6.70
C ILE A 176 -12.16 1.08 -7.99
N THR A 177 -13.08 1.12 -8.94
CA THR A 177 -12.96 0.41 -10.21
C THR A 177 -12.63 1.40 -11.32
N LEU A 178 -11.60 1.10 -12.12
CA LEU A 178 -11.30 1.84 -13.35
C LEU A 178 -11.59 1.00 -14.59
N SER A 179 -12.23 1.65 -15.56
CA SER A 179 -12.52 1.10 -16.88
C SER A 179 -12.21 2.13 -17.95
N LYS A 180 -11.89 1.65 -19.16
CA LYS A 180 -11.86 2.54 -20.32
C LYS A 180 -13.31 2.89 -20.70
N THR A 181 -13.54 4.14 -21.09
CA THR A 181 -14.83 4.58 -21.62
C THR A 181 -15.13 3.82 -22.92
N ASP A 182 -16.26 3.11 -22.98
CA ASP A 182 -16.73 2.56 -24.24
C ASP A 182 -17.25 3.70 -25.13
N PRO A 183 -16.86 3.78 -26.41
CA PRO A 183 -17.31 4.85 -27.31
C PRO A 183 -18.83 4.84 -27.61
N THR A 184 -19.60 3.91 -27.04
CA THR A 184 -21.03 3.70 -27.35
C THR A 184 -21.99 3.85 -26.16
N SER A 185 -21.54 4.18 -24.94
CA SER A 185 -22.44 4.37 -23.79
C SER A 185 -22.80 5.84 -23.58
N ASP A 186 -24.09 6.17 -23.59
CA ASP A 186 -24.62 7.46 -23.16
C ASP A 186 -24.40 7.64 -21.65
N CYS A 187 -23.51 8.56 -21.28
CA CYS A 187 -23.02 8.70 -19.91
C CYS A 187 -23.58 9.96 -19.22
N SER A 188 -24.80 9.89 -18.70
CA SER A 188 -25.31 10.88 -17.75
C SER A 188 -24.78 10.58 -16.34
N GLY A 189 -23.59 11.10 -16.00
CA GLY A 189 -23.02 11.02 -14.64
C GLY A 189 -21.52 10.78 -14.54
N ILE A 190 -20.77 10.78 -15.65
CA ILE A 190 -19.33 10.49 -15.66
C ILE A 190 -18.53 11.78 -15.72
N VAL A 191 -17.62 11.97 -14.76
CA VAL A 191 -16.64 13.06 -14.78
C VAL A 191 -15.47 12.64 -15.67
N SER A 192 -15.47 13.07 -16.92
CA SER A 192 -14.30 13.03 -17.80
C SER A 192 -13.40 14.25 -17.52
N PRO A 193 -12.07 14.11 -17.53
CA PRO A 193 -11.19 15.27 -17.40
C PRO A 193 -11.22 16.07 -18.72
N THR A 194 -12.02 17.14 -18.77
CA THR A 194 -11.95 18.11 -19.88
C THR A 194 -10.65 18.89 -19.78
N SER A 195 -9.77 18.72 -20.76
CA SER A 195 -8.58 19.55 -20.98
C SER A 195 -9.00 20.95 -21.43
N SER A 196 -9.28 21.86 -20.49
CA SER A 196 -9.36 23.29 -20.80
C SER A 196 -8.10 23.99 -20.31
N THR A 197 -7.06 23.95 -21.15
CA THR A 197 -5.90 24.84 -21.04
C THR A 197 -6.37 26.26 -21.38
N LYS A 198 -6.72 27.05 -20.36
CA LYS A 198 -6.74 28.52 -20.49
C LYS A 198 -5.39 29.05 -20.05
N THR A 199 -4.63 29.53 -21.05
CA THR A 199 -3.40 30.30 -20.89
C THR A 199 -3.68 31.54 -20.06
N ILE A 200 -3.10 31.63 -18.86
CA ILE A 200 -3.03 32.86 -18.07
C ILE A 200 -1.55 33.11 -17.76
N CYS A 201 -0.97 34.09 -18.43
CA CYS A 201 0.24 34.78 -17.94
C CYS A 201 -0.21 35.78 -16.86
N PRO A 202 0.57 35.95 -15.78
CA PRO A 202 1.48 37.10 -15.79
C PRO A 202 2.86 36.87 -15.14
N SER A 203 3.78 37.69 -15.62
CA SER A 203 5.12 38.09 -15.14
C SER A 203 5.71 37.54 -13.82
N ARG A 204 6.91 36.94 -14.01
CA ARG A 204 8.19 37.19 -13.30
C ARG A 204 8.27 36.83 -11.80
N THR A 205 8.67 35.59 -11.53
CA THR A 205 9.96 35.21 -10.89
C THR A 205 10.16 33.69 -10.94
N THR A 206 11.25 33.25 -11.58
CA THR A 206 11.81 31.88 -11.53
C THR A 206 12.44 31.60 -10.15
N PRO A 207 12.48 30.34 -9.63
CA PRO A 207 13.21 29.26 -10.28
C PRO A 207 12.49 27.89 -10.41
N THR A 208 12.75 27.26 -11.57
CA THR A 208 12.87 25.81 -11.84
C THR A 208 11.75 24.86 -11.38
N GLY A 209 10.83 24.50 -12.29
CA GLY A 209 9.93 23.36 -12.11
C GLY A 209 8.95 23.10 -13.27
N ALA A 210 8.59 24.16 -14.02
CA ALA A 210 7.56 24.08 -15.06
C ALA A 210 7.88 23.17 -16.28
N GLY A 211 9.10 22.65 -16.40
CA GLY A 211 9.52 21.75 -17.48
C GLY A 211 9.31 20.25 -17.20
N ALA A 212 8.86 19.87 -15.99
CA ALA A 212 8.82 18.45 -15.60
C ALA A 212 7.70 17.64 -16.26
N LEU A 213 6.49 18.21 -16.41
CA LEU A 213 5.35 17.51 -17.00
C LEU A 213 5.46 17.32 -18.53
N ALA A 214 6.03 18.31 -19.24
CA ALA A 214 6.18 18.26 -20.70
C ALA A 214 7.32 17.32 -21.17
N ALA A 215 8.23 16.94 -20.27
CA ALA A 215 9.35 16.04 -20.55
C ALA A 215 9.09 14.58 -20.17
N MET A 216 7.88 14.24 -19.70
CA MET A 216 7.50 12.85 -19.42
C MET A 216 7.09 12.18 -20.73
N GLY A 217 8.06 11.63 -21.45
CA GLY A 217 7.79 10.75 -22.58
C GLY A 217 6.86 9.58 -22.19
N PRO A 218 6.22 8.93 -23.18
CA PRO A 218 5.40 7.74 -22.91
C PRO A 218 6.22 6.70 -22.13
N ALA A 219 5.58 5.95 -21.24
CA ALA A 219 6.23 4.85 -20.54
C ALA A 219 6.94 3.94 -21.56
N PRO A 220 8.10 3.34 -21.22
CA PRO A 220 8.87 2.53 -22.16
C PRO A 220 8.06 1.36 -22.79
N ASN A 221 6.93 0.99 -22.18
CA ASN A 221 6.00 -0.05 -22.65
C ASN A 221 4.63 0.48 -23.15
N GLY A 222 4.50 1.79 -23.40
CA GLY A 222 3.22 2.40 -23.80
C GLY A 222 2.18 2.51 -22.67
N PRO A 223 1.03 3.16 -22.91
CA PRO A 223 -0.04 3.34 -21.93
C PRO A 223 -0.81 2.02 -21.75
N SER A 224 -0.26 1.08 -20.98
CA SER A 224 -1.01 -0.12 -20.59
C SER A 224 -1.61 0.03 -19.19
N LEU A 225 -2.94 -0.03 -19.13
CA LEU A 225 -3.67 -0.12 -17.85
C LEU A 225 -3.42 -1.44 -17.13
N LEU A 226 -3.07 -2.47 -17.89
CA LEU A 226 -2.99 -3.86 -17.45
C LEU A 226 -1.63 -4.44 -17.84
N PRO A 227 -1.03 -5.33 -17.05
CA PRO A 227 0.02 -6.18 -17.57
C PRO A 227 -0.53 -6.98 -18.77
N GLU A 228 0.13 -6.96 -19.94
CA GLU A 228 -0.19 -7.85 -21.07
C GLU A 228 0.06 -9.35 -20.73
N HIS A 229 0.48 -9.66 -19.50
CA HIS A 229 1.12 -10.92 -19.13
C HIS A 229 0.28 -11.95 -18.35
N HIS A 230 -1.02 -11.74 -18.12
CA HIS A 230 -1.84 -12.68 -17.33
C HIS A 230 -3.02 -13.32 -18.09
N SER A 231 -2.92 -13.49 -19.41
CA SER A 231 -4.02 -14.06 -20.20
C SER A 231 -4.29 -15.56 -19.99
N HIS A 232 -3.51 -16.30 -19.19
CA HIS A 232 -3.69 -17.75 -19.01
C HIS A 232 -3.26 -18.31 -17.63
N VAL A 233 -3.62 -17.65 -16.53
CA VAL A 233 -3.44 -18.27 -15.19
C VAL A 233 -4.69 -19.10 -14.87
N SER A 234 -4.51 -20.38 -14.58
CA SER A 234 -5.61 -21.27 -14.23
C SER A 234 -6.10 -21.01 -12.80
N ASN A 235 -7.41 -21.02 -12.61
CA ASN A 235 -8.07 -20.96 -11.31
C ASN A 235 -8.34 -22.37 -10.73
N GLN A 236 -7.89 -23.43 -11.40
CA GLN A 236 -8.04 -24.81 -10.91
C GLN A 236 -6.82 -25.21 -10.07
N PRO A 237 -6.99 -25.64 -8.81
CA PRO A 237 -5.88 -26.06 -7.96
C PRO A 237 -5.02 -27.19 -8.58
N SER A 238 -5.62 -28.05 -9.40
CA SER A 238 -4.96 -29.13 -10.13
C SER A 238 -3.89 -28.66 -11.12
N ASP A 239 -3.99 -27.42 -11.58
CA ASP A 239 -3.09 -26.88 -12.59
C ASP A 239 -1.83 -26.27 -11.98
N SER A 240 -1.76 -26.20 -10.64
CA SER A 240 -0.58 -25.74 -9.91
C SER A 240 0.64 -26.56 -10.29
N LYS A 241 1.67 -25.88 -10.80
CA LYS A 241 2.93 -26.52 -11.22
C LYS A 241 3.86 -26.81 -10.04
N ILE A 242 3.53 -26.31 -8.85
CA ILE A 242 4.28 -26.56 -7.62
C ILE A 242 3.38 -27.29 -6.63
N SER A 243 3.86 -28.42 -6.10
CA SER A 243 3.16 -29.11 -5.03
C SER A 243 3.27 -28.32 -3.72
N VAL A 244 2.29 -28.48 -2.81
CA VAL A 244 2.34 -27.91 -1.46
C VAL A 244 3.63 -28.30 -0.74
N MET A 245 4.04 -29.56 -0.83
CA MET A 245 5.27 -30.05 -0.20
C MET A 245 6.53 -29.39 -0.75
N THR A 246 6.58 -29.12 -2.06
CA THR A 246 7.66 -28.37 -2.68
C THR A 246 7.66 -26.94 -2.16
N PHE A 247 6.51 -26.27 -2.16
CA PHE A 247 6.37 -24.89 -1.65
C PHE A 247 6.82 -24.75 -0.19
N CYS A 248 6.40 -25.67 0.71
CA CYS A 248 6.82 -25.63 2.12
C CYS A 248 8.32 -25.86 2.35
N LYS A 249 9.00 -26.56 1.44
CA LYS A 249 10.45 -26.74 1.46
C LYS A 249 11.18 -25.55 0.83
N THR A 250 10.62 -24.97 -0.23
CA THR A 250 11.18 -23.79 -0.90
C THR A 250 11.11 -22.55 0.01
N PHE A 251 10.03 -22.40 0.78
CA PHE A 251 9.85 -21.27 1.70
C PHE A 251 9.66 -21.79 3.14
N PRO A 252 10.74 -22.07 3.89
CA PRO A 252 10.65 -22.72 5.21
C PRO A 252 10.02 -21.84 6.29
N PHE A 253 10.07 -20.51 6.13
CA PHE A 253 9.56 -19.50 7.06
C PHE A 253 8.33 -18.78 6.49
N HIS A 254 7.29 -19.55 6.15
CA HIS A 254 6.00 -19.00 5.73
C HIS A 254 4.86 -19.53 6.60
N VAL A 255 3.77 -18.76 6.69
CA VAL A 255 2.53 -19.15 7.38
C VAL A 255 1.35 -18.74 6.51
N ILE A 256 0.39 -19.62 6.30
CA ILE A 256 -0.92 -19.28 5.73
C ILE A 256 -1.96 -19.40 6.83
N PHE A 257 -2.82 -18.39 6.96
CA PHE A 257 -3.91 -18.38 7.94
C PHE A 257 -5.19 -17.74 7.37
N ASP A 258 -6.34 -18.19 7.87
CA ASP A 258 -7.66 -17.76 7.40
C ASP A 258 -8.17 -16.47 8.08
N ARG A 259 -9.40 -16.06 7.77
CA ARG A 259 -10.07 -14.90 8.38
C ARG A 259 -10.17 -14.93 9.91
N ASN A 260 -10.18 -16.11 10.51
CA ASN A 260 -10.25 -16.31 11.96
C ASN A 260 -8.85 -16.42 12.59
N LEU A 261 -7.81 -16.12 11.81
CA LEU A 261 -6.41 -16.30 12.17
C LEU A 261 -6.08 -17.75 12.56
N GLN A 262 -6.76 -18.73 11.94
CA GLN A 262 -6.40 -20.14 12.07
C GLN A 262 -5.35 -20.49 11.02
N ILE A 263 -4.22 -21.04 11.46
CA ILE A 263 -3.13 -21.48 10.60
C ILE A 263 -3.61 -22.68 9.78
N THR A 264 -3.53 -22.56 8.47
CA THR A 264 -3.88 -23.62 7.50
C THR A 264 -2.64 -24.26 6.87
N GLN A 265 -1.51 -23.55 6.81
CA GLN A 265 -0.25 -24.07 6.28
C GLN A 265 0.96 -23.45 6.97
N LEU A 266 2.03 -24.24 7.14
CA LEU A 266 3.33 -23.80 7.65
C LEU A 266 4.46 -24.23 6.73
N GLY A 267 5.48 -23.38 6.64
CA GLY A 267 6.77 -23.71 6.08
C GLY A 267 7.49 -24.77 6.91
N SER A 268 8.38 -25.51 6.27
CA SER A 268 9.03 -26.67 6.89
C SER A 268 9.82 -26.36 8.17
N ALA A 269 10.46 -25.18 8.27
CA ALA A 269 11.17 -24.77 9.48
C ALA A 269 10.19 -24.42 10.61
N LEU A 270 9.17 -23.60 10.33
CA LEU A 270 8.16 -23.23 11.32
C LEU A 270 7.35 -24.44 11.80
N MET A 271 7.03 -25.38 10.90
CA MET A 271 6.37 -26.63 11.26
C MET A 271 7.19 -27.45 12.26
N LYS A 272 8.52 -27.57 12.08
CA LYS A 272 9.40 -28.26 13.06
C LYS A 272 9.38 -27.59 14.44
N MET A 273 9.20 -26.26 14.49
CA MET A 273 9.15 -25.51 15.74
C MET A 273 7.80 -25.63 16.44
N ILE A 274 6.71 -25.53 15.68
CA ILE A 274 5.34 -25.43 16.19
C ILE A 274 4.71 -26.81 16.44
N ALA A 275 5.04 -27.84 15.63
CA ALA A 275 4.41 -29.17 15.69
C ALA A 275 4.29 -29.78 17.09
N PRO A 276 5.30 -29.69 18.00
CA PRO A 276 5.18 -30.24 19.34
C PRO A 276 4.06 -29.62 20.19
N SER A 277 3.60 -28.41 19.87
CA SER A 277 2.61 -27.64 20.63
C SER A 277 1.22 -27.61 19.98
N ILE A 278 1.03 -28.16 18.78
CA ILE A 278 -0.25 -28.08 18.05
C ILE A 278 -1.37 -28.81 18.79
N SER A 279 -1.09 -30.01 19.31
CA SER A 279 -2.09 -30.84 19.99
C SER A 279 -2.63 -30.20 21.28
N THR A 280 -1.84 -29.34 21.94
CA THR A 280 -2.17 -28.73 23.22
C THR A 280 -2.63 -27.28 23.09
N LYS A 281 -2.04 -26.50 22.18
CA LYS A 281 -2.33 -25.06 22.04
C LYS A 281 -3.19 -24.71 20.83
N GLY A 282 -3.47 -25.65 19.93
CA GLY A 282 -4.29 -25.44 18.73
C GLY A 282 -3.52 -24.79 17.58
N LEU A 283 -4.23 -24.15 16.64
CA LEU A 283 -3.66 -23.57 15.42
C LEU A 283 -3.92 -22.07 15.29
N PHE A 284 -4.25 -21.39 16.39
CA PHE A 284 -4.45 -19.95 16.35
C PHE A 284 -3.12 -19.22 16.14
N PHE A 285 -3.07 -18.30 15.18
CA PHE A 285 -1.85 -17.56 14.81
C PHE A 285 -1.20 -16.86 16.01
N GLY A 286 -2.00 -16.17 16.83
CA GLY A 286 -1.55 -15.44 18.01
C GLY A 286 -1.01 -16.29 19.14
N THR A 287 -1.13 -17.62 19.06
CA THR A 287 -0.53 -18.56 19.99
C THR A 287 0.96 -18.71 19.76
N TYR A 288 1.42 -18.48 18.54
CA TYR A 288 2.79 -18.76 18.09
C TYR A 288 3.55 -17.52 17.63
N PHE A 289 2.82 -16.48 17.24
CA PHE A 289 3.39 -15.25 16.69
C PHE A 289 2.80 -14.01 17.36
N GLU A 290 3.67 -13.06 17.64
CA GLU A 290 3.33 -11.70 18.06
C GLU A 290 3.69 -10.72 16.95
N LEU A 291 2.81 -9.75 16.70
CA LEU A 291 3.05 -8.71 15.71
C LEU A 291 3.94 -7.61 16.30
N VAL A 292 5.17 -7.48 15.79
CA VAL A 292 6.10 -6.42 16.19
C VAL A 292 5.90 -5.18 15.30
N ARG A 293 5.76 -5.38 13.99
CA ARG A 293 5.51 -4.30 13.01
C ARG A 293 4.60 -4.78 11.87
N PRO A 294 3.75 -3.91 11.31
CA PRO A 294 3.38 -2.59 11.83
C PRO A 294 2.57 -2.71 13.13
N ARG A 295 2.51 -1.63 13.94
CA ARG A 295 1.74 -1.63 15.20
C ARG A 295 0.24 -1.49 14.93
N VAL A 296 -0.38 -2.60 14.55
CA VAL A 296 -1.83 -2.72 14.34
C VAL A 296 -2.42 -3.82 15.22
N LYS A 297 -3.74 -3.86 15.34
CA LYS A 297 -4.42 -4.94 16.05
C LYS A 297 -4.17 -6.27 15.33
N MET A 298 -4.02 -7.36 16.08
CA MET A 298 -3.85 -8.70 15.53
C MET A 298 -5.22 -9.26 15.09
N ASP A 299 -5.71 -8.78 13.96
CA ASP A 299 -6.91 -9.26 13.28
C ASP A 299 -6.73 -9.21 11.76
N TYR A 300 -7.55 -9.98 11.04
CA TYR A 300 -7.42 -10.18 9.60
C TYR A 300 -7.51 -8.86 8.81
N MET A 301 -8.43 -7.96 9.18
CA MET A 301 -8.63 -6.72 8.45
C MET A 301 -7.49 -5.73 8.70
N SER A 302 -6.98 -5.69 9.94
CA SER A 302 -5.79 -4.92 10.30
C SER A 302 -4.56 -5.36 9.50
N PHE A 303 -4.34 -6.67 9.34
CA PHE A 303 -3.28 -7.20 8.49
C PHE A 303 -3.48 -6.84 7.01
N LEU A 304 -4.69 -7.03 6.50
CA LEU A 304 -5.01 -6.75 5.10
C LEU A 304 -4.86 -5.25 4.76
N SER A 305 -5.17 -4.36 5.70
CA SER A 305 -5.00 -2.91 5.58
C SER A 305 -3.54 -2.42 5.57
N ARG A 306 -2.60 -3.35 5.73
CA ARG A 306 -1.17 -3.11 5.78
C ARG A 306 -0.40 -4.09 4.92
N VAL A 307 -1.08 -4.81 4.01
CA VAL A 307 -0.51 -5.94 3.26
C VAL A 307 0.78 -5.58 2.51
N ASN A 308 0.91 -4.34 2.04
CA ASN A 308 2.10 -3.85 1.34
C ASN A 308 3.19 -3.28 2.26
N SER A 309 2.94 -3.16 3.57
CA SER A 309 3.98 -2.81 4.55
C SER A 309 4.84 -4.03 4.85
N THR A 310 6.07 -3.79 5.30
CA THR A 310 6.91 -4.87 5.85
C THR A 310 6.37 -5.31 7.20
N PHE A 311 6.15 -6.61 7.36
CA PHE A 311 5.76 -7.22 8.62
C PHE A 311 6.98 -7.77 9.36
N VAL A 312 6.99 -7.59 10.67
CA VAL A 312 7.91 -8.26 11.58
C VAL A 312 7.07 -9.02 12.60
N LEU A 313 7.22 -10.34 12.60
CA LEU A 313 6.57 -11.25 13.55
C LEU A 313 7.63 -11.76 14.51
N SER A 314 7.39 -11.70 15.81
CA SER A 314 8.20 -12.38 16.82
C SER A 314 7.56 -13.73 17.14
N THR A 315 8.35 -14.78 17.22
CA THR A 315 7.87 -16.06 17.71
C THR A 315 7.67 -16.02 19.22
N THR A 316 6.54 -16.53 19.71
CA THR A 316 6.37 -16.80 21.14
C THR A 316 7.36 -17.90 21.60
N GLN A 317 7.77 -17.88 22.86
CA GLN A 317 8.73 -18.84 23.40
C GLN A 317 8.25 -20.29 23.19
N PHE A 318 9.03 -21.08 22.46
CA PHE A 318 8.74 -22.50 22.22
C PHE A 318 9.47 -23.37 23.25
N SER A 319 8.72 -24.14 24.04
CA SER A 319 9.31 -25.12 24.95
C SER A 319 9.76 -26.35 24.15
N ARG A 320 11.07 -26.57 24.00
CA ARG A 320 11.64 -27.82 23.46
C ARG A 320 12.34 -28.61 24.57
N GLY A 321 11.60 -29.48 25.25
CA GLY A 321 12.18 -30.39 26.26
C GLY A 321 12.68 -29.68 27.53
N SER A 322 13.58 -30.33 28.28
CA SER A 322 14.09 -29.86 29.58
C SER A 322 15.09 -28.70 29.50
N GLU A 323 15.56 -28.34 28.31
CA GLU A 323 16.41 -27.17 28.08
C GLU A 323 15.60 -26.13 27.30
N ALA A 324 15.24 -25.04 27.97
CA ALA A 324 14.59 -23.91 27.34
C ALA A 324 15.57 -23.28 26.34
N ILE A 325 15.45 -23.62 25.05
CA ILE A 325 16.10 -22.88 23.97
C ILE A 325 15.38 -21.53 23.91
N ASN A 326 16.11 -20.45 24.23
CA ASN A 326 15.57 -19.37 25.06
C ASN A 326 15.48 -17.99 24.39
N GLU A 327 15.49 -17.91 23.06
CA GLU A 327 15.42 -16.61 22.39
C GLU A 327 14.26 -16.56 21.39
N GLN A 328 13.47 -15.48 21.49
CA GLN A 328 12.47 -15.16 20.50
C GLN A 328 13.15 -14.92 19.15
N MET A 329 12.58 -15.48 18.09
CA MET A 329 13.02 -15.25 16.73
C MET A 329 12.10 -14.25 16.06
N GLU A 330 12.67 -13.19 15.51
CA GLU A 330 11.94 -12.29 14.63
C GLU A 330 11.99 -12.81 13.19
N LEU A 331 10.86 -12.78 12.51
CA LEU A 331 10.69 -13.07 11.09
C LEU A 331 10.28 -11.77 10.40
N LYS A 332 11.10 -11.31 9.46
CA LYS A 332 10.81 -10.13 8.65
C LYS A 332 10.34 -10.58 7.27
N GLY A 333 9.19 -10.06 6.83
CA GLY A 333 8.58 -10.52 5.59
C GLY A 333 7.44 -9.63 5.11
N GLN A 334 6.71 -10.15 4.14
CA GLN A 334 5.51 -9.53 3.59
C GLN A 334 4.30 -10.41 3.86
N MET A 335 3.13 -9.79 3.94
CA MET A 335 1.86 -10.48 3.88
C MET A 335 1.31 -10.40 2.45
N ILE A 336 0.67 -11.47 1.99
CA ILE A 336 0.07 -11.56 0.65
C ILE A 336 -1.33 -12.13 0.82
N HIS A 337 -2.33 -11.43 0.30
CA HIS A 337 -3.70 -11.92 0.33
C HIS A 337 -3.94 -12.93 -0.79
N LEU A 338 -4.38 -14.13 -0.44
CA LEU A 338 -4.76 -15.20 -1.36
C LEU A 338 -6.27 -15.13 -1.60
N GLN A 339 -6.70 -14.63 -2.75
CA GLN A 339 -8.11 -14.35 -3.03
C GLN A 339 -8.96 -15.62 -3.14
N GLU A 340 -8.38 -16.70 -3.65
CA GLU A 340 -9.04 -17.97 -3.94
C GLU A 340 -9.39 -18.74 -2.65
N SER A 341 -8.58 -18.60 -1.61
CA SER A 341 -8.76 -19.26 -0.32
C SER A 341 -9.18 -18.30 0.80
N ASP A 342 -9.25 -17.00 0.51
CA ASP A 342 -9.58 -15.94 1.46
C ASP A 342 -8.72 -16.01 2.73
N ALA A 343 -7.42 -16.11 2.48
CA ALA A 343 -6.38 -16.31 3.47
C ALA A 343 -5.24 -15.30 3.28
N ILE A 344 -4.40 -15.16 4.29
CA ILE A 344 -3.17 -14.37 4.21
C ILE A 344 -1.98 -15.32 4.30
N LEU A 345 -1.07 -15.21 3.33
CA LEU A 345 0.26 -15.80 3.33
C LEU A 345 1.24 -14.78 3.89
N PHE A 346 1.82 -15.05 5.05
CA PHE A 346 3.08 -14.43 5.45
C PHE A 346 4.24 -15.22 4.86
N ILE A 347 5.16 -14.52 4.18
CA ILE A 347 6.43 -15.08 3.70
C ILE A 347 7.57 -14.15 4.10
N GLY A 348 8.60 -14.70 4.74
CA GLY A 348 9.72 -13.91 5.21
C GLY A 348 10.94 -14.75 5.56
N SER A 349 11.91 -14.09 6.17
CA SER A 349 13.19 -14.67 6.56
C SER A 349 13.50 -14.32 8.02
N PRO A 350 14.22 -15.18 8.76
CA PRO A 350 14.59 -14.89 10.13
C PRO A 350 15.58 -13.72 10.19
N SER A 351 15.36 -12.82 11.15
CA SER A 351 16.27 -11.71 11.44
C SER A 351 17.41 -12.24 12.31
N VAL A 352 18.50 -12.67 11.64
CA VAL A 352 19.71 -13.19 12.27
C VAL A 352 20.93 -12.65 11.52
N GLU A 353 21.91 -12.15 12.27
CA GLU A 353 23.14 -11.57 11.68
C GLU A 353 24.35 -12.51 11.81
N LYS A 354 24.33 -13.44 12.76
CA LYS A 354 25.48 -14.29 13.13
C LYS A 354 25.07 -15.76 13.23
N LEU A 355 25.99 -16.66 12.90
CA LEU A 355 25.72 -18.11 13.01
C LEU A 355 25.43 -18.54 14.45
N ASP A 356 26.12 -17.95 15.43
CA ASP A 356 25.96 -18.31 16.85
C ASP A 356 24.54 -18.03 17.38
N GLU A 357 23.88 -16.97 16.89
CA GLU A 357 22.52 -16.60 17.27
C GLU A 357 21.47 -17.61 16.76
N MET A 358 21.79 -18.33 15.67
CA MET A 358 20.87 -19.32 15.08
C MET A 358 20.59 -20.47 16.05
N ILE A 359 21.63 -20.93 16.76
CA ILE A 359 21.54 -22.01 17.74
C ILE A 359 20.62 -21.59 18.89
N GLY A 360 20.78 -20.36 19.40
CA GLY A 360 19.92 -19.81 20.45
C GLY A 360 18.45 -19.68 20.06
N LYS A 361 18.18 -19.47 18.76
CA LYS A 361 16.84 -19.41 18.15
C LYS A 361 16.31 -20.78 17.70
N GLY A 362 17.09 -21.85 17.84
CA GLY A 362 16.70 -23.22 17.49
C GLY A 362 16.57 -23.50 16.00
N ILE A 363 17.25 -22.70 15.16
CA ILE A 363 17.29 -22.85 13.70
C ILE A 363 18.71 -23.13 13.23
N TYR A 364 18.85 -23.71 12.04
CA TYR A 364 20.16 -23.97 11.44
C TYR A 364 20.29 -23.24 10.11
N ILE A 365 21.53 -23.02 9.66
CA ILE A 365 21.79 -22.45 8.34
C ILE A 365 21.16 -23.30 7.22
N SER A 366 20.95 -24.60 7.43
CA SER A 366 20.25 -25.48 6.49
C SER A 366 18.75 -25.19 6.34
N ASP A 367 18.14 -24.50 7.31
CA ASP A 367 16.74 -24.09 7.25
C ASP A 367 16.55 -22.80 6.44
N ILE A 368 17.63 -22.05 6.12
CA ILE A 368 17.59 -20.87 5.24
C ILE A 368 17.99 -21.29 3.81
N PRO A 369 17.06 -21.23 2.83
CA PRO A 369 17.31 -21.64 1.46
C PRO A 369 18.44 -20.85 0.78
N ILE A 370 19.05 -21.44 -0.26
CA ILE A 370 20.17 -20.80 -1.01
C ILE A 370 19.72 -19.55 -1.78
N HIS A 371 18.46 -19.48 -2.21
CA HIS A 371 17.93 -18.32 -2.92
C HIS A 371 17.54 -17.17 -1.98
N ASP A 372 17.60 -17.38 -0.67
CA ASP A 372 17.31 -16.36 0.32
C ASP A 372 18.59 -15.55 0.60
N ALA A 373 18.55 -14.25 0.31
CA ALA A 373 19.69 -13.34 0.47
C ALA A 373 20.19 -13.26 1.93
N THR A 374 19.35 -13.54 2.93
CA THR A 374 19.77 -13.56 4.34
C THR A 374 20.86 -14.60 4.58
N ARG A 375 20.87 -15.70 3.82
CA ARG A 375 21.92 -16.72 3.91
C ARG A 375 23.30 -16.15 3.59
N ASP A 376 23.40 -15.38 2.51
CA ASP A 376 24.65 -14.78 2.06
C ASP A 376 25.12 -13.71 3.04
N VAL A 377 24.20 -12.89 3.56
CA VAL A 377 24.52 -11.86 4.57
C VAL A 377 25.15 -12.48 5.82
N ILE A 378 24.58 -13.56 6.33
CA ILE A 378 25.12 -14.28 7.51
C ILE A 378 26.54 -14.79 7.22
N LEU A 379 26.75 -15.42 6.06
CA LEU A 379 28.05 -16.00 5.70
C LEU A 379 29.13 -14.93 5.45
N VAL A 380 28.77 -13.78 4.86
CA VAL A 380 29.67 -12.62 4.71
C VAL A 380 30.05 -12.05 6.08
N GLY A 381 29.12 -12.02 7.04
CA GLY A 381 29.41 -11.62 8.42
C GLY A 381 30.47 -12.51 9.06
N GLU A 382 30.37 -13.83 8.90
CA GLU A 382 31.36 -14.78 9.42
C GLU A 382 32.72 -14.70 8.71
N GLN A 383 32.73 -14.53 7.38
CA GLN A 383 33.96 -14.29 6.63
C GLN A 383 34.69 -13.05 7.15
N SER A 384 33.94 -11.96 7.40
CA SER A 384 34.48 -10.70 7.91
C SER A 384 35.11 -10.89 9.29
N LYS A 385 34.45 -11.64 10.19
CA LYS A 385 35.02 -11.99 11.51
C LYS A 385 36.32 -12.79 11.37
N ALA A 386 36.33 -13.82 10.52
CA ALA A 386 37.51 -14.66 10.31
C ALA A 386 38.71 -13.87 9.78
N GLN A 387 38.49 -12.90 8.87
CA GLN A 387 39.56 -12.02 8.37
C GLN A 387 40.12 -11.11 9.47
N VAL A 388 39.26 -10.51 10.30
CA VAL A 388 39.72 -9.66 11.42
C VAL A 388 40.50 -10.47 12.45
N THR A 389 40.03 -11.67 12.81
CA THR A 389 40.75 -12.56 13.72
C THR A 389 42.07 -13.04 13.13
N GLY A 390 42.10 -13.38 11.84
CA GLY A 390 43.33 -13.79 11.14
C GLY A 390 44.39 -12.68 11.08
N ASN A 391 43.97 -11.42 10.90
CA ASN A 391 44.86 -10.26 10.91
C ASN A 391 45.41 -9.90 12.30
N ASN A 392 44.78 -10.36 13.39
CA ASN A 392 45.25 -10.12 14.76
C ASN A 392 46.20 -11.22 15.28
N ILE A 393 46.41 -12.27 14.50
CA ILE A 393 47.27 -13.43 14.85
C ILE A 393 48.60 -13.40 14.08
N LEU A 394 48.74 -12.50 13.10
CA LEU A 394 49.99 -12.15 12.41
C LEU A 394 50.50 -10.81 12.93
#